data_AF-I1BMJ1-F1
#
_entry.id   AF-I1BMJ1-F1
#
_cell.length_a   1.000
_cell.length_b   1.000
_cell.length_c   1.000
_cell.angle_alpha   90.00
_cell.angle_beta   90.00
_cell.angle_gamma   90.00
#
_symmetry.space_group_name_H-M   'P 1'
#
loop_
_entity.id
_entity.type
_entity.pdbx_description
1 polymer ?
#
loop_
_entity_poly.entity_id
_entity_poly.type
_entity_poly.pdbx_seq_one_letter_code
_entity_poly.pdbx_strand_id
1 'polypeptide(L)'
;MTDLVDNDLFAFDDDVFTASKEKQEISISNIEYQAKIDTDGWFHTDKSIDELMLETHGPNQLKSSIEHDYLYKRYDRALNTGLLLTRGKFLPLVGRYREAMNSYVEYHKERKLDYKVWAEMANVFMKTAEKDNREQEMRYHLANLSMIRAIHIYTNSRWRNKIEFVKNRFEKELKLLEEKLESTKRKQGNADKFVEWMANEAKSIELAGLDGFDWEDIVWIYKDWILRQDIEIEEDHAIKAAKDL
;
A
#
# COMPACT_ATOMS: atom_id res chain seq x y z
N MET A 1 -41.64 21.14 61.76
CA MET A 1 -41.48 19.79 62.35
C MET A 1 -41.70 18.82 61.21
N THR A 2 -40.73 17.94 61.02
CA THR A 2 -40.76 16.68 60.24
C THR A 2 -40.93 16.73 58.71
N ASP A 3 -39.95 16.06 58.08
CA ASP A 3 -39.99 15.24 56.85
C ASP A 3 -39.37 15.84 55.57
N LEU A 4 -38.15 15.41 55.15
CA LEU A 4 -37.74 14.13 54.51
C LEU A 4 -38.16 14.14 53.01
N VAL A 5 -37.38 13.81 51.98
CA VAL A 5 -36.07 13.16 51.74
C VAL A 5 -35.61 13.61 50.32
N ASP A 6 -34.38 13.19 49.97
CA ASP A 6 -33.88 12.90 48.62
C ASP A 6 -33.18 14.03 47.87
N ASN A 7 -31.88 14.13 48.12
CA ASN A 7 -30.93 14.31 47.03
C ASN A 7 -29.89 13.21 47.12
N ASP A 8 -30.00 12.26 46.18
CA ASP A 8 -28.98 11.30 45.81
C ASP A 8 -27.62 11.99 45.70
N LEU A 9 -26.79 11.77 46.71
CA LEU A 9 -25.39 12.13 46.67
C LEU A 9 -24.71 11.14 45.73
N PHE A 10 -24.49 11.58 44.50
CA PHE A 10 -23.73 10.91 43.46
C PHE A 10 -22.35 10.51 44.01
N ALA A 11 -22.22 9.26 44.48
CA ALA A 11 -20.97 8.70 44.96
C ALA A 11 -20.11 8.31 43.73
N PHE A 12 -19.16 9.18 43.38
CA PHE A 12 -18.03 8.86 42.52
C PHE A 12 -17.12 7.88 43.28
N ASP A 13 -17.34 6.59 43.13
CA ASP A 13 -16.50 5.56 43.74
C ASP A 13 -16.09 4.53 42.68
N ASP A 14 -15.29 4.96 41.70
CA ASP A 14 -14.60 4.02 40.81
C ASP A 14 -13.27 4.54 40.26
N ASP A 15 -12.57 5.38 41.03
CA ASP A 15 -11.13 5.62 40.84
C ASP A 15 -10.34 4.48 41.50
N VAL A 16 -10.44 3.27 40.94
CA VAL A 16 -9.51 2.17 41.23
C VAL A 16 -8.20 2.42 40.47
N PHE A 17 -7.47 3.46 40.87
CA PHE A 17 -6.02 3.55 40.63
C PHE A 17 -5.31 2.65 41.63
N THR A 18 -5.31 1.34 41.36
CA THR A 18 -4.46 0.41 42.11
C THR A 18 -3.18 0.11 41.32
N ALA A 19 -2.07 0.12 42.08
CA ALA A 19 -0.67 -0.06 41.69
C ALA A 19 0.01 1.15 41.04
N SER A 20 0.47 2.05 41.90
CA SER A 20 1.69 2.84 41.68
C SER A 20 2.81 1.93 41.20
N LYS A 21 3.12 1.96 39.89
CA LYS A 21 4.36 1.39 39.36
C LYS A 21 5.51 2.21 39.93
N GLU A 22 6.19 1.65 40.92
CA GLU A 22 7.51 2.13 41.35
C GLU A 22 8.39 2.25 40.10
N LYS A 23 8.84 3.47 39.80
CA LYS A 23 9.90 3.68 38.83
C LYS A 23 11.13 2.96 39.35
N GLN A 24 11.50 1.85 38.70
CA GLN A 24 12.80 1.23 38.91
C GLN A 24 13.87 2.26 38.54
N GLU A 25 14.55 2.77 39.56
CA GLU A 25 15.71 3.63 39.42
C GLU A 25 16.87 2.74 38.94
N ILE A 26 17.21 2.84 37.65
CA ILE A 26 18.32 2.10 37.07
C ILE A 26 19.60 2.72 37.63
N SER A 27 20.32 2.00 38.49
CA SER A 27 21.60 2.44 39.03
C SER A 27 22.61 2.62 37.90
N ILE A 28 22.96 3.87 37.59
CA ILE A 28 23.96 4.26 36.57
C ILE A 28 25.39 4.04 37.11
N SER A 29 25.66 2.87 37.70
CA SER A 29 26.99 2.51 38.13
C SER A 29 27.67 1.69 37.03
N ASN A 30 28.58 2.34 36.31
CA ASN A 30 29.58 1.77 35.40
C ASN A 30 29.09 1.19 34.06
N ILE A 31 28.18 1.87 33.37
CA ILE A 31 28.09 1.71 31.91
C ILE A 31 29.06 2.72 31.30
N GLU A 32 30.21 2.24 30.85
CA GLU A 32 31.17 3.04 30.10
C GLU A 32 30.46 3.62 28.87
N TYR A 33 30.39 4.95 28.80
CA TYR A 33 29.72 5.64 27.70
C TYR A 33 30.42 5.30 26.39
N GLN A 34 29.83 4.42 25.59
CA GLN A 34 30.16 4.30 24.19
C GLN A 34 29.34 5.34 23.45
N ALA A 35 30.00 6.38 22.93
CA ALA A 35 29.38 7.25 21.94
C ALA A 35 28.84 6.35 20.84
N LYS A 36 27.51 6.32 20.70
CA LYS A 36 26.88 5.65 19.57
C LYS A 36 27.47 6.33 18.34
N ILE A 37 28.32 5.61 17.62
CA ILE A 37 28.82 6.09 16.34
C ILE A 37 27.58 6.09 15.46
N ASP A 38 26.84 7.20 15.47
CA ASP A 38 25.80 7.51 14.52
C ASP A 38 26.50 7.77 13.18
N THR A 39 27.11 6.74 12.61
CA THR A 39 27.16 6.65 11.16
C THR A 39 25.72 6.82 10.71
N ASP A 40 25.52 7.76 9.80
CA ASP A 40 24.30 8.35 9.23
C ASP A 40 23.29 7.34 8.63
N GLY A 41 23.14 6.16 9.21
CA GLY A 41 22.32 5.04 8.78
C GLY A 41 20.83 5.35 8.74
N TRP A 42 20.41 6.46 9.37
CA TRP A 42 19.05 6.94 9.28
C TRP A 42 18.71 7.48 7.88
N PHE A 43 19.69 8.04 7.16
CA PHE A 43 19.48 8.63 5.83
C PHE A 43 20.22 7.87 4.73
N HIS A 44 21.30 7.17 5.07
CA HIS A 44 22.15 6.44 4.16
C HIS A 44 22.15 4.97 4.53
N THR A 45 21.35 4.22 3.78
CA THR A 45 21.12 2.81 3.99
C THR A 45 21.48 2.09 2.70
N ASP A 46 22.37 1.09 2.82
CA ASP A 46 22.72 0.20 1.71
C ASP A 46 21.63 -0.84 1.46
N LYS A 47 20.65 -0.92 2.37
CA LYS A 47 19.46 -1.76 2.21
C LYS A 47 18.64 -1.26 1.04
N SER A 48 18.20 -2.21 0.23
CA SER A 48 17.23 -1.94 -0.83
C SER A 48 15.95 -1.34 -0.25
N ILE A 49 15.21 -0.57 -1.07
CA ILE A 49 13.92 -0.02 -0.63
C ILE A 49 13.00 -1.13 -0.11
N ASP A 50 13.09 -2.33 -0.70
CA ASP A 50 12.35 -3.51 -0.27
C ASP A 50 12.66 -3.92 1.17
N GLU A 51 13.95 -3.99 1.52
CA GLU A 51 14.40 -4.33 2.87
C GLU A 51 13.98 -3.25 3.89
N LEU A 52 14.05 -1.96 3.52
CA LEU A 52 13.55 -0.89 4.39
C LEU A 52 12.04 -0.98 4.61
N MET A 53 11.26 -1.25 3.57
CA MET A 53 9.81 -1.26 3.70
C MET A 53 9.29 -2.43 4.57
N LEU A 54 10.13 -3.44 4.85
CA LEU A 54 9.86 -4.51 5.81
C LEU A 54 10.16 -4.10 7.27
N GLU A 55 10.94 -3.05 7.48
CA GLU A 55 11.32 -2.57 8.81
C GLU A 55 10.24 -1.66 9.40
N THR A 56 10.02 -1.77 10.71
CA THR A 56 9.03 -0.97 11.47
C THR A 56 9.19 0.54 11.27
N HIS A 57 10.41 1.01 11.00
CA HIS A 57 10.72 2.41 10.78
C HIS A 57 11.13 2.75 9.35
N GLY A 58 11.27 1.78 8.45
CA GLY A 58 11.88 2.04 7.15
C GLY A 58 11.05 2.89 6.19
N PRO A 59 9.70 2.89 6.19
CA PRO A 59 8.93 3.88 5.42
C PRO A 59 9.19 5.33 5.86
N ASN A 60 9.34 5.55 7.18
CA ASN A 60 9.73 6.86 7.71
C ASN A 60 11.19 7.18 7.37
N GLN A 61 12.08 6.19 7.45
CA GLN A 61 13.49 6.32 7.11
C GLN A 61 13.68 6.67 5.62
N LEU A 62 12.87 6.09 4.73
CA LEU A 62 12.87 6.41 3.30
C LEU A 62 12.29 7.80 3.02
N LYS A 63 11.22 8.21 3.71
CA LYS A 63 10.72 9.58 3.64
C LYS A 63 11.79 10.57 4.10
N SER A 64 12.42 10.30 5.24
CA SER A 64 13.53 11.08 5.77
C SER A 64 14.74 11.06 4.84
N SER A 65 15.01 9.97 4.12
CA SER A 65 16.07 9.86 3.12
C SER A 65 15.78 10.71 1.88
N ILE A 66 14.54 10.78 1.42
CA ILE A 66 14.11 11.70 0.34
C ILE A 66 14.20 13.16 0.80
N GLU A 67 13.73 13.47 2.01
CA GLU A 67 13.83 14.81 2.60
C GLU A 67 15.30 15.21 2.81
N HIS A 68 16.15 14.26 3.19
CA HIS A 68 17.59 14.43 3.30
C HIS A 68 18.25 14.65 1.94
N ASP A 69 18.00 13.81 0.94
CA ASP A 69 18.53 14.00 -0.41
C ASP A 69 18.10 15.36 -0.99
N TYR A 70 16.88 15.81 -0.69
CA TYR A 70 16.42 17.16 -1.01
C TYR A 70 17.20 18.25 -0.25
N LEU A 71 17.39 18.12 1.06
CA LEU A 71 18.15 19.08 1.88
C LEU A 71 19.64 19.15 1.49
N TYR A 72 20.22 18.03 1.07
CA TYR A 72 21.61 17.91 0.61
C TYR A 72 21.79 18.11 -0.89
N LYS A 73 20.78 18.66 -1.57
CA LYS A 73 20.82 19.07 -2.97
C LYS A 73 21.02 17.94 -3.99
N ARG A 74 20.73 16.70 -3.60
CA ARG A 74 20.64 15.53 -4.51
C ARG A 74 19.26 15.46 -5.15
N TYR A 75 18.87 16.57 -5.78
CA TYR A 75 17.52 16.82 -6.23
C TYR A 75 17.03 15.82 -7.29
N ASP A 76 17.93 15.28 -8.10
CA ASP A 76 17.56 14.41 -9.22
C ASP A 76 16.86 13.12 -8.77
N ARG A 77 17.30 12.48 -7.68
CA ARG A 77 16.68 11.24 -7.17
C ARG A 77 15.31 11.51 -6.55
N ALA A 78 15.21 12.52 -5.69
CA ALA A 78 13.94 12.92 -5.08
C ALA A 78 12.91 13.38 -6.13
N LEU A 79 13.38 14.11 -7.14
CA LEU A 79 12.57 14.60 -8.25
C LEU A 79 12.06 13.43 -9.11
N ASN A 80 12.92 12.48 -9.50
CA ASN A 80 12.55 11.42 -10.42
C ASN A 80 11.41 10.52 -9.89
N THR A 81 11.44 10.08 -8.63
CA THR A 81 10.35 9.25 -8.07
C THR A 81 9.05 10.03 -7.91
N GLY A 82 9.11 11.29 -7.46
CA GLY A 82 7.93 12.16 -7.34
C GLY A 82 7.31 12.51 -8.70
N LEU A 83 8.14 12.65 -9.73
CA LEU A 83 7.71 12.90 -11.11
C LEU A 83 6.95 11.71 -11.69
N LEU A 84 7.34 10.45 -11.40
CA LEU A 84 6.64 9.26 -11.90
C LEU A 84 5.19 9.21 -11.40
N LEU A 85 4.97 9.35 -10.09
CA LEU A 85 3.61 9.36 -9.53
C LEU A 85 2.77 10.53 -10.08
N THR A 86 3.39 11.69 -10.23
CA THR A 86 2.73 12.88 -10.79
C THR A 86 2.34 12.66 -12.25
N ARG A 87 3.26 12.13 -13.06
CA ARG A 87 3.00 11.77 -14.47
C ARG A 87 1.86 10.77 -14.59
N GLY A 88 1.88 9.69 -13.80
CA GLY A 88 0.81 8.69 -13.78
C GLY A 88 -0.57 9.30 -13.51
N LYS A 89 -0.67 10.33 -12.66
CA LYS A 89 -1.94 11.01 -12.34
C LYS A 89 -2.44 11.94 -13.43
N PHE A 90 -1.56 12.69 -14.08
CA PHE A 90 -1.96 13.72 -15.05
C PHE A 90 -2.08 13.19 -16.49
N LEU A 91 -1.26 12.21 -16.89
CA LEU A 91 -1.29 11.65 -18.25
C LEU A 91 -2.65 11.04 -18.66
N PRO A 92 -3.40 10.34 -17.78
CA PRO A 92 -4.75 9.87 -18.11
C PRO A 92 -5.75 11.00 -18.40
N LEU A 93 -5.54 12.20 -17.85
CA LEU A 93 -6.42 13.35 -18.06
C LEU A 93 -6.30 13.92 -19.48
N VAL A 94 -5.14 13.73 -20.11
CA VAL A 94 -4.87 14.12 -21.51
C VAL A 94 -4.97 12.93 -22.47
N GLY A 95 -5.48 11.78 -22.01
CA GLY A 95 -5.68 10.58 -22.84
C GLY A 95 -4.42 9.76 -23.11
N ARG A 96 -3.28 10.06 -22.47
CA ARG A 96 -2.01 9.34 -22.61
C ARG A 96 -1.94 8.15 -21.65
N TYR A 97 -2.85 7.19 -21.82
CA TYR A 97 -3.02 6.06 -20.88
C TYR A 97 -1.83 5.10 -20.84
N ARG A 98 -1.21 4.84 -22.01
CA ARG A 98 -0.03 3.98 -22.11
C ARG A 98 1.10 4.46 -21.19
N GLU A 99 1.45 5.73 -21.33
CA GLU A 99 2.54 6.34 -20.55
C GLU A 99 2.19 6.52 -19.09
N ALA A 100 0.90 6.72 -18.79
CA ALA A 100 0.43 6.74 -17.40
C ALA A 100 0.64 5.38 -16.74
N MET A 101 0.29 4.29 -17.44
CA MET A 101 0.50 2.93 -16.96
C MET A 101 1.98 2.65 -16.71
N ASN A 102 2.84 2.97 -17.68
CA ASN A 102 4.29 2.82 -17.53
C ASN A 102 4.82 3.62 -16.32
N SER A 103 4.37 4.87 -16.16
CA SER A 103 4.75 5.69 -15.00
C SER A 103 4.33 5.07 -13.67
N TYR A 104 3.15 4.43 -13.61
CA TYR A 104 2.67 3.75 -12.42
C TYR A 104 3.43 2.45 -12.14
N VAL A 105 3.73 1.65 -13.18
CA VAL A 105 4.53 0.43 -13.05
C VAL A 105 5.94 0.75 -12.57
N GLU A 106 6.61 1.73 -13.19
CA GLU A 106 7.95 2.18 -12.76
C GLU A 106 7.93 2.73 -11.34
N TYR A 107 6.92 3.55 -10.98
CA TYR A 107 6.78 4.00 -9.59
C TYR A 107 6.55 2.83 -8.62
N HIS A 108 5.74 1.84 -8.98
CA HIS A 108 5.46 0.70 -8.11
C HIS A 108 6.69 -0.18 -7.90
N LYS A 109 7.55 -0.34 -8.92
CA LYS A 109 8.83 -1.06 -8.76
C LYS A 109 9.66 -0.48 -7.60
N GLU A 110 9.61 0.83 -7.39
CA GLU A 110 10.25 1.55 -6.28
C GLU A 110 9.40 1.57 -4.98
N ARG A 111 8.07 1.41 -5.07
CA ARG A 111 7.13 1.55 -3.94
C ARG A 111 6.10 0.41 -3.89
N LYS A 112 6.60 -0.80 -3.64
CA LYS A 112 5.84 -2.07 -3.75
C LYS A 112 4.62 -2.23 -2.84
N LEU A 113 4.48 -1.40 -1.81
CA LEU A 113 3.39 -1.45 -0.84
C LEU A 113 2.43 -0.24 -0.95
N ASP A 114 2.57 0.57 -2.01
CA ASP A 114 1.64 1.68 -2.23
C ASP A 114 0.37 1.21 -2.94
N TYR A 115 -0.64 0.83 -2.16
CA TYR A 115 -1.94 0.37 -2.66
C TYR A 115 -2.63 1.38 -3.58
N LYS A 116 -2.34 2.68 -3.45
CA LYS A 116 -3.00 3.71 -4.25
C LYS A 116 -2.65 3.59 -5.72
N VAL A 117 -1.42 3.17 -6.01
CA VAL A 117 -0.94 3.00 -7.39
C VAL A 117 -1.76 1.92 -8.09
N TRP A 118 -2.03 0.80 -7.42
CA TRP A 118 -2.90 -0.25 -7.92
C TRP A 118 -4.33 0.23 -8.19
N ALA A 119 -4.89 1.01 -7.27
CA ALA A 119 -6.20 1.62 -7.46
C ALA A 119 -6.22 2.61 -8.65
N GLU A 120 -5.14 3.36 -8.87
CA GLU A 120 -5.02 4.25 -10.02
C GLU A 120 -4.80 3.51 -11.34
N MET A 121 -4.02 2.42 -11.35
CA MET A 121 -3.88 1.54 -12.52
C MET A 121 -5.25 0.95 -12.90
N ALA A 122 -6.04 0.50 -11.92
CA ALA A 122 -7.41 0.06 -12.14
C ALA A 122 -8.29 1.17 -12.77
N ASN A 123 -8.19 2.40 -12.28
CA ASN A 123 -8.92 3.54 -12.85
C ASN A 123 -8.54 3.80 -14.31
N VAL A 124 -7.25 3.66 -14.66
CA VAL A 124 -6.78 3.82 -16.04
C VAL A 124 -7.43 2.77 -16.94
N PHE A 125 -7.40 1.50 -16.55
CA PHE A 125 -8.03 0.41 -17.31
C PHE A 125 -9.54 0.61 -17.49
N MET A 126 -10.25 0.97 -16.41
CA MET A 126 -11.68 1.29 -16.46
C MET A 126 -11.98 2.43 -17.44
N LYS A 127 -11.25 3.54 -17.34
CA LYS A 127 -11.44 4.71 -18.24
C LYS A 127 -11.18 4.37 -19.69
N THR A 128 -10.20 3.50 -19.98
CA THR A 128 -9.95 3.07 -21.35
C THR A 128 -11.03 2.13 -21.86
N ALA A 129 -11.50 1.19 -21.05
CA ALA A 129 -12.58 0.26 -21.40
C ALA A 129 -13.92 0.95 -21.66
N GLU A 130 -14.14 2.11 -21.03
CA GLU A 130 -15.35 2.91 -21.27
C GLU A 130 -15.32 3.69 -22.58
N LYS A 131 -14.15 3.82 -23.23
CA LYS A 131 -14.00 4.57 -24.49
C LYS A 131 -14.30 3.74 -25.73
N ASP A 132 -13.99 2.45 -25.71
CA ASP A 132 -14.22 1.54 -26.83
C ASP A 132 -14.74 0.20 -26.31
N ASN A 133 -15.79 -0.30 -26.96
CA ASN A 133 -16.41 -1.57 -26.62
C ASN A 133 -15.77 -2.68 -27.46
N ARG A 134 -15.11 -3.64 -26.81
CA ARG A 134 -14.44 -4.77 -27.46
C ARG A 134 -15.15 -6.08 -27.11
N GLU A 135 -15.05 -7.07 -28.00
CA GLU A 135 -15.69 -8.37 -27.80
C GLU A 135 -15.09 -9.17 -26.62
N GLN A 136 -13.77 -9.09 -26.43
CA GLN A 136 -13.05 -9.80 -25.36
C GLN A 136 -12.45 -8.82 -24.34
N GLU A 137 -13.27 -7.94 -23.77
CA GLU A 137 -12.78 -6.83 -22.93
C GLU A 137 -11.99 -7.28 -21.68
N MET A 138 -10.65 -7.30 -21.77
CA MET A 138 -9.78 -7.72 -20.66
C MET A 138 -9.45 -6.58 -19.70
N ARG A 139 -9.69 -5.31 -20.06
CA ARG A 139 -9.35 -4.19 -19.18
C ARG A 139 -10.22 -4.14 -17.93
N TYR A 140 -11.50 -4.52 -18.02
CA TYR A 140 -12.35 -4.63 -16.82
C TYR A 140 -11.87 -5.75 -15.89
N HIS A 141 -11.41 -6.87 -16.45
CA HIS A 141 -10.83 -7.98 -15.69
C HIS A 141 -9.52 -7.58 -15.01
N LEU A 142 -8.64 -6.87 -15.73
CA LEU A 142 -7.38 -6.37 -15.20
C LEU A 142 -7.56 -5.25 -14.16
N ALA A 143 -8.58 -4.39 -14.34
CA ALA A 143 -8.98 -3.40 -13.35
C ALA A 143 -9.46 -4.08 -12.06
N ASN A 144 -10.26 -5.14 -12.17
CA ASN A 144 -10.73 -5.92 -11.04
C ASN A 144 -9.56 -6.55 -10.28
N LEU A 145 -8.63 -7.20 -10.99
CA LEU A 145 -7.39 -7.75 -10.42
C LEU A 145 -6.60 -6.67 -9.67
N SER A 146 -6.40 -5.51 -10.30
CA SER A 146 -5.66 -4.40 -9.71
C SER A 146 -6.33 -3.87 -8.44
N MET A 147 -7.67 -3.80 -8.40
CA MET A 147 -8.41 -3.39 -7.21
C MET A 147 -8.33 -4.42 -6.08
N ILE A 148 -8.40 -5.73 -6.38
CA ILE A 148 -8.21 -6.76 -5.37
C ILE A 148 -6.82 -6.65 -4.76
N ARG A 149 -5.79 -6.42 -5.61
CA ARG A 149 -4.42 -6.22 -5.15
C ARG A 149 -4.28 -4.99 -4.26
N ALA A 150 -4.92 -3.87 -4.63
CA ALA A 150 -4.95 -2.66 -3.81
C ALA A 150 -5.54 -2.94 -2.42
N ILE A 151 -6.69 -3.61 -2.36
CA ILE A 151 -7.35 -3.96 -1.09
C ILE A 151 -6.45 -4.87 -0.27
N HIS A 152 -5.88 -5.91 -0.85
CA HIS A 152 -4.97 -6.82 -0.14
C HIS A 152 -3.77 -6.09 0.46
N ILE A 153 -3.09 -5.23 -0.29
CA ILE A 153 -1.97 -4.42 0.24
C ILE A 153 -2.45 -3.52 1.39
N TYR A 154 -3.63 -2.93 1.24
CA TYR A 154 -4.22 -2.03 2.21
C TYR A 154 -4.58 -2.74 3.53
N THR A 155 -5.21 -3.90 3.46
CA THR A 155 -5.65 -4.69 4.63
C THR A 155 -4.48 -5.33 5.35
N ASN A 156 -3.44 -5.77 4.61
CA ASN A 156 -2.26 -6.42 5.19
C ASN A 156 -1.23 -5.41 5.75
N SER A 157 -1.45 -4.11 5.50
CA SER A 157 -0.62 -3.05 6.07
C SER A 157 -0.81 -2.95 7.60
N ARG A 158 0.25 -2.57 8.31
CA ARG A 158 0.20 -2.43 9.78
C ARG A 158 -0.52 -1.15 10.21
N TRP A 159 -1.83 -1.24 10.43
CA TRP A 159 -2.64 -0.14 10.96
C TRP A 159 -2.68 -0.13 12.50
N ARG A 160 -2.50 1.03 13.11
CA ARG A 160 -2.67 1.22 14.57
C ARG A 160 -4.15 1.41 14.93
N ASN A 161 -4.96 0.39 14.70
CA ASN A 161 -6.43 0.44 14.88
C ASN A 161 -6.89 0.66 16.34
N LYS A 162 -5.96 0.65 17.30
CA LYS A 162 -6.22 1.08 18.69
C LYS A 162 -6.45 2.59 18.81
N ILE A 163 -6.00 3.39 17.83
CA ILE A 163 -6.21 4.83 17.78
C ILE A 163 -7.47 5.09 16.96
N GLU A 164 -8.49 5.66 17.58
CA GLU A 164 -9.82 5.86 16.99
C GLU A 164 -9.77 6.64 15.65
N PHE A 165 -8.95 7.69 15.58
CA PHE A 165 -8.74 8.43 14.33
C PHE A 165 -8.17 7.55 13.21
N VAL A 166 -7.20 6.68 13.52
CA VAL A 166 -6.56 5.78 12.55
C VAL A 166 -7.56 4.72 12.09
N LYS A 167 -8.35 4.16 13.01
CA LYS A 167 -9.41 3.20 12.72
C LYS A 167 -10.48 3.80 11.79
N ASN A 168 -11.00 4.98 12.12
CA ASN A 168 -11.99 5.66 11.28
C ASN A 168 -11.45 5.96 9.87
N ARG A 169 -10.19 6.39 9.77
CA ARG A 169 -9.52 6.56 8.47
C ARG A 169 -9.40 5.23 7.74
N PHE A 170 -9.02 4.17 8.45
CA PHE A 170 -8.86 2.84 7.89
C PHE A 170 -10.15 2.37 7.23
N GLU A 171 -11.24 2.38 7.99
CA GLU A 171 -12.58 1.93 7.58
C GLU A 171 -13.14 2.78 6.44
N LYS A 172 -13.01 4.11 6.51
CA LYS A 172 -13.47 5.01 5.46
C LYS A 172 -12.80 4.71 4.12
N GLU A 173 -11.48 4.56 4.12
CA GLU A 173 -10.73 4.33 2.89
C GLU A 173 -10.91 2.89 2.38
N LEU A 174 -11.02 1.88 3.27
CA LEU A 174 -11.37 0.52 2.88
C LEU A 174 -12.71 0.49 2.14
N LYS A 175 -13.73 1.15 2.70
CA LYS A 175 -15.05 1.27 2.07
C LYS A 175 -14.95 1.89 0.66
N LEU A 176 -14.14 2.93 0.49
CA LEU A 176 -13.92 3.55 -0.83
C LEU A 176 -13.27 2.58 -1.83
N LEU A 177 -12.33 1.74 -1.38
CA LEU A 177 -11.71 0.73 -2.23
C LEU A 177 -12.70 -0.38 -2.59
N GLU A 178 -13.52 -0.84 -1.64
CA GLU A 178 -14.56 -1.83 -1.88
C GLU A 178 -15.63 -1.32 -2.85
N GLU A 179 -16.06 -0.06 -2.73
CA GLU A 179 -16.98 0.58 -3.68
C GLU A 179 -16.40 0.61 -5.11
N LYS A 180 -15.10 0.90 -5.24
CA LYS A 180 -14.39 0.85 -6.52
C LYS A 180 -14.30 -0.58 -7.06
N LEU A 181 -13.96 -1.57 -6.22
CA LEU A 181 -13.95 -2.98 -6.62
C LEU A 181 -15.33 -3.39 -7.13
N GLU A 182 -16.40 -3.03 -6.42
CA GLU A 182 -17.76 -3.33 -6.85
C GLU A 182 -18.13 -2.62 -8.16
N SER A 183 -17.60 -1.41 -8.40
CA SER A 183 -17.72 -0.75 -9.70
C SER A 183 -17.07 -1.56 -10.83
N THR A 184 -15.92 -2.20 -10.60
CA THR A 184 -15.29 -3.07 -11.61
C THR A 184 -16.14 -4.32 -11.88
N LYS A 185 -16.71 -4.93 -10.83
CA LYS A 185 -17.59 -6.11 -10.95
C LYS A 185 -18.88 -5.81 -11.70
N ARG A 186 -19.49 -4.64 -11.46
CA ARG A 186 -20.67 -4.17 -12.22
C ARG A 186 -20.41 -4.03 -13.72
N LYS A 187 -19.16 -3.80 -14.12
CA LYS A 187 -18.70 -3.80 -15.52
C LYS A 187 -18.22 -5.18 -15.98
N GLN A 188 -18.64 -6.25 -15.30
CA GLN A 188 -18.28 -7.65 -15.58
C GLN A 188 -16.80 -7.98 -15.34
N GLY A 189 -16.05 -7.12 -14.64
CA GLY A 189 -14.67 -7.39 -14.24
C GLY A 189 -14.56 -8.62 -13.32
N ASN A 190 -13.57 -9.46 -13.60
CA ASN A 190 -13.29 -10.71 -12.90
C ASN A 190 -11.80 -11.04 -13.09
N ALA A 191 -11.02 -11.05 -12.01
CA ALA A 191 -9.58 -11.29 -12.06
C ALA A 191 -9.22 -12.69 -12.59
N ASP A 192 -9.95 -13.73 -12.21
CA ASP A 192 -9.68 -15.12 -12.60
C ASP A 192 -9.76 -15.29 -14.12
N LYS A 193 -10.74 -14.64 -14.77
CA LYS A 193 -10.85 -14.64 -16.24
C LYS A 193 -9.62 -14.04 -16.91
N PHE A 194 -9.02 -12.99 -16.34
CA PHE A 194 -7.78 -12.44 -16.86
C PHE A 194 -6.61 -13.40 -16.66
N VAL A 195 -6.53 -14.05 -15.50
CA VAL A 195 -5.47 -15.03 -15.20
C VAL A 195 -5.56 -16.24 -16.15
N GLU A 196 -6.77 -16.77 -16.38
CA GLU A 196 -7.03 -17.83 -17.34
C GLU A 196 -6.67 -17.40 -18.78
N TRP A 197 -7.05 -16.17 -19.16
CA TRP A 197 -6.70 -15.61 -20.46
C TRP A 197 -5.19 -15.47 -20.64
N MET A 198 -4.46 -15.04 -19.60
CA MET A 198 -3.00 -14.94 -19.62
C MET A 198 -2.33 -16.31 -19.80
N ALA A 199 -2.91 -17.38 -19.27
CA ALA A 199 -2.41 -18.75 -19.45
C ALA A 199 -2.66 -19.33 -20.86
N ASN A 200 -3.57 -18.74 -21.65
CA ASN A 200 -3.84 -19.19 -23.01
C ASN A 200 -2.70 -18.78 -23.98
N GLU A 201 -2.17 -19.75 -24.72
CA GLU A 201 -1.11 -19.53 -25.72
C GLU A 201 -1.61 -18.80 -26.98
N ALA A 202 -2.89 -18.99 -27.35
CA ALA A 202 -3.49 -18.41 -28.55
C ALA A 202 -4.19 -17.06 -28.31
N LYS A 203 -3.77 -16.31 -27.29
CA LYS A 203 -4.39 -15.02 -26.92
C LYS A 203 -4.09 -13.91 -27.93
N SER A 204 -5.10 -13.07 -28.21
CA SER A 204 -4.95 -11.86 -29.03
C SER A 204 -5.06 -10.61 -28.15
N ILE A 205 -3.98 -9.82 -28.11
CA ILE A 205 -3.89 -8.59 -27.31
C ILE A 205 -4.85 -7.52 -27.84
N GLU A 206 -5.02 -7.44 -29.17
CA GLU A 206 -5.88 -6.46 -29.82
C GLU A 206 -7.36 -6.74 -29.57
N LEU A 207 -7.81 -7.99 -29.72
CA LEU A 207 -9.19 -8.38 -29.40
C LEU A 207 -9.50 -8.18 -27.92
N ALA A 208 -8.47 -8.31 -27.08
CA ALA A 208 -8.55 -8.10 -25.64
C ALA A 208 -8.67 -6.62 -25.22
N GLY A 209 -8.51 -5.66 -26.15
CA GLY A 209 -8.50 -4.23 -25.85
C GLY A 209 -7.24 -3.75 -25.12
N LEU A 210 -6.15 -4.52 -25.16
CA LEU A 210 -4.91 -4.24 -24.45
C LEU A 210 -3.80 -3.66 -25.35
N ASP A 211 -4.05 -3.51 -26.64
CA ASP A 211 -3.14 -2.91 -27.64
C ASP A 211 -2.78 -1.44 -27.33
N GLY A 212 -3.62 -0.76 -26.55
CA GLY A 212 -3.35 0.58 -26.04
C GLY A 212 -2.22 0.65 -25.01
N PHE A 213 -1.79 -0.47 -24.43
CA PHE A 213 -0.82 -0.54 -23.34
C PHE A 213 0.49 -1.18 -23.79
N ASP A 214 1.55 -0.99 -22.99
CA ASP A 214 2.78 -1.75 -23.17
C ASP A 214 2.58 -3.17 -22.63
N TRP A 215 2.94 -4.18 -23.40
CA TRP A 215 2.78 -5.57 -22.99
C TRP A 215 3.68 -5.91 -21.80
N GLU A 216 4.85 -5.28 -21.69
CA GLU A 216 5.76 -5.49 -20.56
C GLU A 216 5.11 -5.07 -19.23
N ASP A 217 4.37 -3.96 -19.24
CA ASP A 217 3.62 -3.47 -18.07
C ASP A 217 2.50 -4.45 -17.67
N ILE A 218 1.77 -4.98 -18.64
CA ILE A 218 0.68 -5.95 -18.41
C ILE A 218 1.24 -7.27 -17.84
N VAL A 219 2.32 -7.77 -18.42
CA VAL A 219 3.01 -8.97 -17.94
C VAL A 219 3.57 -8.74 -16.55
N TRP A 220 4.11 -7.56 -16.27
CA TRP A 220 4.62 -7.21 -14.94
C TRP A 220 3.50 -7.23 -13.90
N ILE A 221 2.34 -6.63 -14.19
CA ILE A 221 1.15 -6.65 -13.31
C ILE A 221 0.72 -8.09 -13.01
N TYR A 222 0.64 -8.93 -14.04
CA TYR A 222 0.28 -10.34 -13.92
C TYR A 222 1.28 -11.13 -13.06
N LYS A 223 2.58 -10.91 -13.27
CA LYS A 223 3.64 -11.55 -12.49
C LYS A 223 3.62 -11.11 -11.03
N ASP A 224 3.47 -9.81 -10.74
CA ASP A 224 3.41 -9.33 -9.35
C ASP A 224 2.17 -9.88 -8.63
N TRP A 225 1.05 -10.06 -9.35
CA TRP A 225 -0.13 -10.73 -8.83
C TRP A 225 0.15 -12.18 -8.43
N ILE A 226 0.67 -13.01 -9.35
CA ILE A 226 0.93 -14.44 -9.08
C ILE A 226 1.93 -14.62 -7.95
N LEU A 227 3.07 -13.93 -8.00
CA LEU A 227 4.17 -14.09 -7.04
C LEU A 227 3.76 -13.78 -5.60
N ARG A 228 2.62 -13.10 -5.40
CA ARG A 228 2.19 -12.62 -4.09
C ARG A 228 0.88 -13.23 -3.62
N GLN A 229 0.30 -14.17 -4.37
CA GLN A 229 -0.75 -15.05 -3.84
C GLN A 229 -0.16 -16.04 -2.82
N ASP A 230 1.09 -16.47 -3.00
CA ASP A 230 1.73 -17.48 -2.14
C ASP A 230 2.19 -16.95 -0.77
N ILE A 231 2.19 -15.63 -0.55
CA ILE A 231 2.56 -15.02 0.74
C ILE A 231 1.43 -15.20 1.78
N GLU A 232 0.23 -15.66 1.35
CA GLU A 232 -0.95 -15.84 2.22
C GLU A 232 -0.97 -17.15 3.04
N ILE A 233 0.08 -18.00 3.05
CA ILE A 233 0.03 -19.31 3.76
C ILE A 233 0.79 -19.37 5.10
N GLU A 234 1.74 -18.48 5.39
CA GLU A 234 2.56 -18.59 6.62
C GLU A 234 2.22 -17.53 7.67
N GLU A 235 0.96 -17.50 8.11
CA GLU A 235 0.53 -16.71 9.27
C GLU A 235 0.56 -17.51 10.60
N ASP A 236 1.42 -18.54 10.73
CA ASP A 236 1.73 -19.04 12.09
C ASP A 236 3.14 -19.57 12.38
N HIS A 237 3.98 -20.04 11.44
CA HIS A 237 5.38 -20.32 11.79
C HIS A 237 6.34 -20.31 10.59
N ALA A 238 7.41 -19.52 10.74
CA ALA A 238 8.70 -19.57 10.05
C ALA A 238 8.77 -19.01 8.62
N ILE A 239 9.35 -17.80 8.51
CA ILE A 239 9.98 -17.27 7.30
C ILE A 239 10.89 -18.35 6.70
N LYS A 240 10.48 -18.97 5.60
CA LYS A 240 11.39 -19.73 4.74
C LYS A 240 11.63 -18.95 3.46
N ALA A 241 12.87 -18.49 3.33
CA ALA A 241 13.38 -17.82 2.15
C ALA A 241 13.16 -18.66 0.89
N ALA A 242 12.35 -18.17 -0.04
CA ALA A 242 12.40 -18.59 -1.43
C ALA A 242 13.49 -17.75 -2.12
N LYS A 243 14.75 -18.18 -1.94
CA LYS A 243 15.77 -18.00 -2.97
C LYS A 243 15.63 -19.18 -3.94
N ASP A 244 15.77 -18.85 -5.21
CA ASP A 244 15.88 -19.72 -6.39
C ASP A 244 14.59 -19.91 -7.20
N LEU A 245 14.29 -18.89 -8.01
CA LEU A 245 13.85 -19.00 -9.41
C LEU A 245 14.43 -17.83 -10.22
#